data_AF-A0A820UBX1-F1
#
_entry.id   AF-A0A820UBX1-F1
#
_cell.length_a   1.000
_cell.length_b   1.000
_cell.length_c   1.000
_cell.angle_alpha   90.00
_cell.angle_beta   90.00
_cell.angle_gamma   90.00
#
_symmetry.space_group_name_H-M   'P 1'
#
loop_
_entity.id
_entity.type
_entity.pdbx_description
1 polymer ?
#
loop_
_entity_poly.entity_id
_entity_poly.type
_entity_poly.pdbx_seq_one_letter_code
_entity_poly.pdbx_strand_id
1 'polypeptide(L)'
;MPRLNKLNTGSVRIFLSIVTVILTAIIVQYYVAVRIPGPMVHPIKYRIISGTFAFILDISRFFESITGFPYYKLLNIIVDSFDPIKIRPFDHGQVLYNDQFIDNVLVRIYTPQNVSSISLSPVIIFFHGGGFFFGSIYSHDTMNYHMSMYTGAIVIAV
;
A
#
# COMPACT_ATOMS: atom_id res chain seq x y z
N MET A 1 -36.02 -40.51 31.30
CA MET A 1 -34.91 -39.97 30.47
C MET A 1 -35.52 -39.05 29.42
N PRO A 2 -35.20 -37.73 29.38
CA PRO A 2 -35.75 -36.85 28.37
C PRO A 2 -35.05 -37.11 27.02
N ARG A 3 -35.83 -37.28 25.96
CA ARG A 3 -35.32 -37.31 24.58
C ARG A 3 -34.69 -35.96 24.27
N LEU A 4 -33.36 -35.90 24.18
CA LEU A 4 -32.66 -34.79 23.55
C LEU A 4 -33.19 -34.66 22.11
N ASN A 5 -33.92 -33.58 21.84
CA ASN A 5 -34.36 -33.21 20.50
C ASN A 5 -33.14 -33.21 19.58
N LYS A 6 -33.11 -34.12 18.60
CA LYS A 6 -32.14 -34.04 17.49
C LYS A 6 -32.42 -32.73 16.77
N LEU A 7 -31.64 -31.69 17.09
CA LEU A 7 -31.59 -30.45 16.31
C LEU A 7 -31.51 -30.83 14.83
N ASN A 8 -32.45 -30.32 14.03
CA ASN A 8 -32.45 -30.56 12.60
C ASN A 8 -31.14 -30.00 12.02
N THR A 9 -30.23 -30.90 11.67
CA THR A 9 -28.89 -30.57 11.20
C THR A 9 -28.94 -29.68 9.95
N GLY A 10 -29.99 -29.78 9.14
CA GLY A 10 -30.24 -28.88 8.01
C GLY A 10 -30.51 -27.44 8.46
N SER A 11 -31.41 -27.25 9.42
CA SER A 11 -31.73 -25.92 9.97
C SER A 11 -30.53 -25.26 10.65
N VAL A 12 -29.72 -26.04 11.37
CA VAL A 12 -28.49 -25.55 12.00
C VAL A 12 -27.47 -25.09 10.96
N ARG A 13 -27.28 -25.86 9.87
CA ARG A 13 -26.36 -25.48 8.79
C ARG A 13 -26.79 -24.20 8.09
N ILE A 14 -28.07 -24.08 7.76
CA ILE A 14 -28.64 -22.88 7.12
C ILE A 14 -28.43 -21.65 8.02
N PHE A 15 -28.73 -21.78 9.32
CA PHE A 15 -28.52 -20.71 10.28
C PHE A 15 -27.05 -20.28 10.34
N LEU A 16 -26.11 -21.23 10.47
CA LEU A 16 -24.67 -20.93 10.49
C LEU A 16 -24.20 -20.26 9.20
N SER A 17 -24.71 -20.69 8.04
CA SER A 17 -24.41 -20.04 6.76
C SER A 17 -24.89 -18.60 6.72
N ILE A 18 -26.12 -18.31 7.16
CA ILE A 18 -26.66 -16.95 7.20
C ILE A 18 -25.81 -16.07 8.12
N VAL A 19 -25.50 -16.55 9.32
CA VAL A 19 -24.65 -15.81 10.28
C VAL A 19 -23.28 -15.52 9.67
N THR A 20 -22.67 -16.49 9.00
CA THR A 20 -21.36 -16.32 8.34
C THR A 20 -21.42 -15.25 7.25
N VAL A 21 -22.48 -15.25 6.43
CA VAL A 21 -22.67 -14.24 5.37
C VAL A 21 -22.83 -12.85 5.97
N ILE A 22 -23.65 -12.69 7.02
CA ILE A 22 -23.86 -11.39 7.68
C ILE A 22 -22.56 -10.87 8.30
N LEU A 23 -21.83 -11.71 9.03
CA LEU A 23 -20.55 -11.33 9.63
C LEU A 23 -19.53 -10.92 8.56
N THR A 24 -19.43 -11.69 7.48
CA THR A 24 -18.55 -11.36 6.35
C THR A 24 -18.94 -10.02 5.73
N ALA A 25 -20.23 -9.76 5.53
CA ALA A 25 -20.72 -8.49 4.99
C ALA A 25 -20.38 -7.30 5.90
N ILE A 26 -20.51 -7.45 7.22
CA ILE A 26 -20.13 -6.40 8.18
C ILE A 26 -18.62 -6.12 8.12
N ILE A 27 -17.79 -7.16 8.06
CA ILE A 27 -16.33 -7.01 7.96
C ILE A 27 -15.95 -6.33 6.64
N VAL A 28 -16.52 -6.77 5.52
CA VAL A 28 -16.28 -6.13 4.21
C VAL A 28 -16.73 -4.67 4.23
N GLN A 29 -17.90 -4.39 4.81
CA GLN A 29 -18.40 -3.03 4.94
C GLN A 29 -17.45 -2.15 5.76
N TYR A 30 -16.89 -2.65 6.87
CA TYR A 30 -15.91 -1.92 7.67
C TYR A 30 -14.72 -1.45 6.82
N TYR A 31 -14.15 -2.32 5.98
CA TYR A 31 -13.01 -1.97 5.14
C TYR A 31 -13.36 -1.11 3.92
N VAL A 32 -14.58 -1.22 3.37
CA VAL A 32 -14.98 -0.44 2.19
C VAL A 32 -15.66 0.89 2.57
N ALA A 33 -16.13 1.06 3.82
CA ALA A 33 -16.86 2.24 4.27
C ALA A 33 -15.98 3.46 4.62
N VAL A 34 -14.68 3.44 4.29
CA VAL A 34 -13.75 4.55 4.53
C VAL A 34 -14.33 5.88 4.02
N ARG A 35 -14.24 6.94 4.83
CA ARG A 35 -14.68 8.27 4.42
C ARG A 35 -13.77 8.77 3.29
N ILE A 36 -14.38 9.15 2.18
CA ILE A 36 -13.67 9.65 1.01
C ILE A 36 -13.41 11.15 1.21
N PRO A 37 -12.15 11.63 1.17
CA PRO A 37 -11.87 13.05 1.19
C PRO A 37 -12.30 13.70 -0.14
N GLY A 38 -13.39 14.48 -0.10
CA GLY A 38 -13.85 15.30 -1.21
C GLY A 38 -14.38 14.53 -2.44
N PRO A 39 -14.72 15.27 -3.52
CA PRO A 39 -15.16 14.66 -4.78
C PRO A 39 -13.98 13.96 -5.45
N MET A 40 -14.05 12.63 -5.58
CA MET A 40 -13.09 11.83 -6.36
C MET A 40 -13.75 11.27 -7.62
N VAL A 41 -13.00 11.20 -8.72
CA VAL A 41 -13.44 10.58 -9.98
C VAL A 41 -13.71 9.08 -9.80
N HIS A 42 -12.94 8.40 -8.95
CA HIS A 42 -13.01 6.94 -8.75
C HIS A 42 -13.08 6.54 -7.27
N PRO A 43 -14.22 6.79 -6.59
CA PRO A 43 -14.38 6.57 -5.15
C PRO A 43 -14.21 5.10 -4.74
N ILE A 44 -14.64 4.16 -5.58
CA ILE A 44 -14.57 2.72 -5.29
C ILE A 44 -13.12 2.23 -5.28
N LYS A 45 -12.28 2.70 -6.21
CA LYS A 45 -10.85 2.35 -6.25
C LYS A 45 -10.15 2.78 -4.96
N TYR A 46 -10.43 4.00 -4.49
CA TYR A 46 -9.88 4.51 -3.24
C TYR A 46 -10.31 3.66 -2.03
N ARG A 47 -11.59 3.29 -1.94
CA ARG A 47 -12.12 2.43 -0.87
C ARG A 47 -11.46 1.05 -0.85
N ILE A 48 -11.27 0.43 -2.02
CA ILE A 48 -10.62 -0.88 -2.12
C ILE A 48 -9.15 -0.81 -1.68
N ILE A 49 -8.41 0.20 -2.14
CA ILE A 49 -6.99 0.38 -1.77
C ILE A 49 -6.88 0.65 -0.26
N SER A 50 -7.64 1.61 0.26
CA SER A 50 -7.61 1.99 1.67
C SER A 50 -8.06 0.84 2.58
N GLY A 51 -9.11 0.13 2.19
CA GLY A 51 -9.62 -1.04 2.89
C GLY A 51 -8.62 -2.19 2.93
N THR A 52 -7.93 -2.44 1.81
CA THR A 52 -6.84 -3.43 1.76
C THR A 52 -5.71 -3.05 2.72
N PHE A 53 -5.26 -1.80 2.72
CA PHE A 53 -4.23 -1.34 3.66
C PHE A 53 -4.67 -1.50 5.12
N ALA A 54 -5.89 -1.09 5.46
CA ALA A 54 -6.45 -1.27 6.80
C ALA A 54 -6.53 -2.74 7.21
N PHE A 55 -6.96 -3.61 6.29
CA PHE A 55 -7.04 -5.06 6.53
C PHE A 55 -5.67 -5.67 6.83
N ILE A 56 -4.64 -5.35 6.04
CA ILE A 56 -3.29 -5.86 6.24
C ILE A 56 -2.72 -5.37 7.60
N LEU A 57 -2.97 -4.10 7.96
CA LEU A 57 -2.58 -3.53 9.26
C LEU A 57 -3.24 -4.27 10.42
N ASP A 58 -4.55 -4.48 10.36
CA ASP A 58 -5.32 -5.12 11.42
C ASP A 58 -4.95 -6.60 11.57
N ILE A 59 -4.73 -7.32 10.46
CA ILE A 59 -4.20 -8.69 10.48
C ILE A 59 -2.81 -8.74 11.12
N SER A 60 -1.94 -7.77 10.81
CA SER A 60 -0.58 -7.78 11.33
C SER A 60 -0.56 -7.53 12.84
N ARG A 61 -1.43 -6.65 13.34
CA ARG A 61 -1.63 -6.42 14.79
C ARG A 61 -2.25 -7.62 15.48
N PHE A 62 -3.22 -8.27 14.84
CA PHE A 62 -3.78 -9.51 15.35
C PHE A 62 -2.71 -10.61 15.46
N PHE A 63 -1.87 -10.77 14.44
CA PHE A 63 -0.75 -11.71 14.46
C PHE A 63 0.25 -11.41 15.58
N GLU A 64 0.61 -10.14 15.76
CA GLU A 64 1.46 -9.70 16.88
C GLU A 64 0.82 -10.06 18.23
N SER A 65 -0.49 -9.86 18.40
CA SER A 65 -1.19 -10.16 19.66
C SER A 65 -1.12 -11.65 20.06
N ILE A 66 -0.97 -12.56 19.09
CA ILE A 66 -0.89 -14.00 19.34
C ILE A 66 0.56 -14.47 19.46
N THR A 67 1.47 -13.91 18.67
CA THR A 67 2.83 -14.44 18.49
C THR A 67 3.92 -13.61 19.17
N GLY A 68 3.62 -12.35 19.52
CA GLY A 68 4.61 -11.36 19.94
C GLY A 68 5.52 -10.86 18.80
N PHE A 69 5.33 -11.31 17.56
CA PHE A 69 6.13 -10.84 16.43
C PHE A 69 5.70 -9.41 16.03
N PRO A 70 6.62 -8.44 15.97
CA PRO A 70 6.25 -7.04 15.78
C PRO A 70 5.48 -6.80 14.47
N TYR A 71 4.31 -6.17 14.55
CA TYR A 71 3.39 -6.04 13.41
C TYR A 71 4.03 -5.30 12.22
N TYR A 72 4.85 -4.28 12.47
CA TYR A 72 5.54 -3.49 11.43
C TYR A 72 6.58 -4.31 10.66
N LYS A 73 7.21 -5.33 11.28
CA LYS A 73 8.12 -6.24 10.58
C LYS A 73 7.36 -7.15 9.62
N LEU A 74 6.19 -7.65 10.04
CA LEU A 74 5.33 -8.45 9.18
C LEU A 74 4.81 -7.61 8.02
N LEU A 75 4.42 -6.36 8.27
CA LEU A 75 4.02 -5.43 7.23
C LEU A 75 5.11 -5.20 6.19
N ASN A 76 6.35 -4.96 6.62
CA ASN A 76 7.47 -4.80 5.70
C ASN A 76 7.68 -6.04 4.84
N ILE A 77 7.65 -7.24 5.42
CA ILE A 77 7.77 -8.50 4.67
C ILE A 77 6.65 -8.61 3.61
N ILE A 78 5.40 -8.34 4.00
CA ILE A 78 4.25 -8.42 3.09
C ILE A 78 4.41 -7.41 1.96
N VAL A 79 4.61 -6.13 2.29
CA VAL A 79 4.72 -5.05 1.30
C VAL A 79 5.91 -5.28 0.36
N ASP A 80 7.07 -5.65 0.90
CA ASP A 80 8.27 -5.94 0.11
C ASP A 80 8.09 -7.13 -0.83
N SER A 81 7.25 -8.11 -0.47
CA SER A 81 6.96 -9.27 -1.33
C SER A 81 6.12 -8.89 -2.55
N PHE A 82 5.41 -7.76 -2.50
CA PHE A 82 4.58 -7.23 -3.58
C PHE A 82 5.26 -6.11 -4.36
N ASP A 83 6.55 -5.84 -4.16
CA ASP A 83 7.28 -4.80 -4.89
C ASP A 83 7.91 -5.38 -6.17
N PRO A 84 7.24 -5.33 -7.34
CA PRO A 84 7.81 -5.80 -8.60
C PRO A 84 8.98 -4.94 -9.09
N ILE A 85 9.14 -3.73 -8.55
CA ILE A 85 10.12 -2.74 -9.02
C ILE A 85 11.53 -3.13 -8.56
N LYS A 86 11.66 -3.87 -7.46
CA LYS A 86 12.92 -4.55 -7.09
C LYS A 86 13.45 -5.47 -8.19
N ILE A 87 12.56 -5.97 -9.06
CA ILE A 87 12.89 -6.92 -10.12
C ILE A 87 13.08 -6.19 -11.47
N ARG A 88 12.33 -5.11 -11.72
CA ARG A 88 12.45 -4.31 -12.94
C ARG A 88 12.21 -2.82 -12.66
N PRO A 89 13.25 -1.97 -12.68
CA PRO A 89 13.07 -0.53 -12.59
C PRO A 89 12.29 -0.01 -13.81
N PHE A 90 11.49 1.02 -13.60
CA PHE A 90 10.63 1.60 -14.62
C PHE A 90 11.47 2.50 -15.54
N ASP A 91 11.94 1.97 -16.67
CA ASP A 91 12.70 2.72 -17.67
C ASP A 91 11.89 2.90 -18.96
N HIS A 92 11.35 4.10 -19.15
CA HIS A 92 10.71 4.53 -20.40
C HIS A 92 11.56 5.51 -21.20
N GLY A 93 12.84 5.69 -20.83
CA GLY A 93 13.80 6.48 -21.59
C GLY A 93 13.51 7.97 -21.68
N GLN A 94 12.66 8.56 -20.82
CA GLN A 94 12.43 10.02 -20.77
C GLN A 94 13.00 10.67 -19.50
N VAL A 95 13.20 9.87 -18.45
CA VAL A 95 13.79 10.28 -17.18
C VAL A 95 14.89 9.28 -16.86
N LEU A 96 16.10 9.78 -16.65
CA LEU A 96 17.23 8.99 -16.16
C LEU A 96 17.13 8.90 -14.65
N TYR A 97 17.48 7.76 -14.08
CA TYR A 97 17.59 7.62 -12.62
C TYR A 97 18.98 7.12 -12.24
N ASN A 98 19.45 7.53 -11.07
CA ASN A 98 20.68 7.01 -10.49
C ASN A 98 20.56 6.92 -8.96
N ASP A 99 21.03 5.80 -8.40
CA ASP A 99 21.06 5.57 -6.96
C ASP A 99 22.38 6.10 -6.40
N GLN A 100 22.32 6.82 -5.29
CA GLN A 100 23.48 7.37 -4.60
C GLN A 100 23.32 7.22 -3.08
N PHE A 101 24.44 7.13 -2.37
CA PHE A 101 24.46 7.26 -0.93
C PHE A 101 24.88 8.68 -0.55
N ILE A 102 24.03 9.37 0.20
CA ILE A 102 24.32 10.68 0.80
C ILE A 102 24.23 10.48 2.31
N ASP A 103 25.32 10.68 3.04
CA ASP A 103 25.39 10.48 4.50
C ASP A 103 24.82 9.12 4.96
N ASN A 104 25.21 8.05 4.27
CA ASN A 104 24.72 6.67 4.46
C ASN A 104 23.21 6.46 4.23
N VAL A 105 22.51 7.43 3.64
CA VAL A 105 21.13 7.30 3.19
C VAL A 105 21.12 7.00 1.71
N LEU A 106 20.49 5.89 1.32
CA LEU A 106 20.28 5.54 -0.08
C LEU A 106 19.19 6.45 -0.65
N VAL A 107 19.53 7.23 -1.68
CA VAL A 107 18.61 8.09 -2.41
C VAL A 107 18.58 7.71 -3.88
N ARG A 108 17.46 7.98 -4.55
CA ARG A 108 17.34 7.87 -6.01
C ARG A 108 17.08 9.22 -6.62
N ILE A 109 17.93 9.61 -7.58
CA ILE A 109 17.84 10.90 -8.27
C ILE A 109 17.25 10.65 -9.65
N TYR A 110 16.10 11.27 -9.93
CA TYR A 110 15.42 11.26 -11.22
C TYR A 110 15.72 12.58 -11.95
N THR A 111 16.25 12.47 -13.16
CA THR A 111 16.65 13.60 -14.01
C THR A 111 15.91 13.52 -15.34
N PRO A 112 15.04 14.48 -15.67
CA PRO A 112 14.35 14.49 -16.95
C PRO A 112 15.34 14.80 -18.08
N GLN A 113 15.16 14.21 -19.27
CA GLN A 113 16.11 14.40 -20.38
C GLN A 113 16.16 15.83 -20.93
N ASN A 114 15.10 16.62 -20.74
CA ASN A 114 14.99 18.00 -21.25
C ASN A 114 15.49 19.06 -20.24
N VAL A 115 16.39 18.69 -19.32
CA VAL A 115 17.02 19.65 -18.41
C VAL A 115 17.86 20.63 -19.23
N SER A 116 17.35 21.86 -19.38
CA SER A 116 18.07 22.98 -19.98
C SER A 116 19.37 23.21 -19.20
N SER A 117 20.51 23.06 -19.87
CA SER A 117 21.84 23.37 -19.31
C SER A 117 22.07 24.86 -19.06
N ILE A 118 21.12 25.71 -19.47
CA ILE A 118 21.22 27.17 -19.46
C ILE A 118 20.47 27.79 -18.26
N SER A 119 19.59 27.03 -17.60
CA SER A 119 18.76 27.52 -16.48
C SER A 119 18.76 26.57 -15.29
N LEU A 120 18.75 27.12 -14.07
CA LEU A 120 18.54 26.34 -12.84
C LEU A 120 17.24 25.53 -12.96
N SER A 121 17.35 24.21 -12.94
CA SER A 121 16.18 23.33 -12.93
C SER A 121 15.62 23.22 -11.51
N PRO A 122 14.29 23.24 -11.34
CA PRO A 122 13.68 23.04 -10.04
C PRO A 122 14.06 21.66 -9.49
N VAL A 123 14.20 21.57 -8.16
CA VAL A 123 14.49 20.33 -7.44
C VAL A 123 13.35 20.05 -6.48
N ILE A 124 12.89 18.80 -6.46
CA ILE A 124 11.89 18.28 -5.52
C ILE A 124 12.58 17.23 -4.66
N ILE A 125 12.58 17.44 -3.34
CA ILE A 125 12.98 16.41 -2.38
C ILE A 125 11.71 15.67 -1.97
N PHE A 126 11.64 14.39 -2.32
CA PHE A 126 10.50 13.54 -2.05
C PHE A 126 10.83 12.60 -0.89
N PHE A 127 10.06 12.70 0.19
CA PHE A 127 10.07 11.72 1.28
C PHE A 127 8.89 10.78 1.12
N HIS A 128 9.15 9.48 1.06
CA HIS A 128 8.08 8.51 0.88
C HIS A 128 7.09 8.49 2.07
N GLY A 129 5.87 8.05 1.79
CA GLY A 129 4.84 7.85 2.82
C GLY A 129 5.07 6.58 3.62
N GLY A 130 3.99 5.93 4.06
CA GLY A 130 4.10 4.62 4.74
C GLY A 130 4.30 4.70 6.25
N GLY A 131 3.78 5.76 6.87
CA GLY A 131 3.63 5.83 8.33
C GLY A 131 4.94 5.75 9.12
N PHE A 132 6.08 6.04 8.49
CA PHE A 132 7.43 5.94 9.05
C PHE A 132 7.92 4.52 9.37
N PHE A 133 7.24 3.47 8.91
CA PHE A 133 7.67 2.10 9.16
C PHE A 133 7.69 1.19 7.93
N PHE A 134 7.13 1.62 6.79
CA PHE A 134 7.19 0.89 5.53
C PHE A 134 7.36 1.82 4.32
N GLY A 135 7.74 1.24 3.19
CA GLY A 135 8.08 1.97 1.96
C GLY A 135 9.60 2.10 1.75
N SER A 136 9.96 2.50 0.54
CA SER A 136 11.33 2.72 0.08
C SER A 136 11.33 3.54 -1.21
N ILE A 137 12.50 3.98 -1.65
CA ILE A 137 12.72 4.59 -2.97
C ILE A 137 12.22 3.71 -4.13
N TYR A 138 12.18 2.38 -3.97
CA TYR A 138 11.70 1.44 -4.99
C TYR A 138 10.18 1.40 -5.05
N SER A 139 9.51 1.35 -3.90
CA SER A 139 8.04 1.28 -3.82
C SER A 139 7.31 2.51 -4.40
N HIS A 140 8.02 3.65 -4.52
CA HIS A 140 7.47 4.90 -5.06
C HIS A 140 8.10 5.28 -6.41
N ASP A 141 8.82 4.36 -7.07
CA ASP A 141 9.61 4.65 -8.26
C ASP A 141 8.76 5.20 -9.41
N THR A 142 7.63 4.56 -9.72
CA THR A 142 6.71 5.03 -10.76
C THR A 142 6.17 6.43 -10.48
N MET A 143 5.85 6.73 -9.22
CA MET A 143 5.33 8.04 -8.85
C MET A 143 6.40 9.12 -9.01
N ASN A 144 7.63 8.86 -8.57
CA ASN A 144 8.74 9.80 -8.66
C ASN A 144 9.21 10.00 -10.11
N TYR A 145 9.20 8.93 -10.92
CA TYR A 145 9.41 8.99 -12.36
C TYR A 145 8.41 9.96 -13.02
N HIS A 146 7.10 9.74 -12.80
CA HIS A 146 6.07 10.60 -13.38
C HIS A 146 6.14 12.03 -12.84
N MET A 147 6.46 12.19 -11.56
CA MET A 147 6.67 13.51 -10.97
C MET A 147 7.79 14.27 -11.68
N SER A 148 8.95 13.64 -11.90
CA SER A 148 10.07 14.25 -12.64
C SER A 148 9.70 14.54 -14.09
N MET A 149 9.06 13.58 -14.77
CA MET A 149 8.62 13.72 -16.16
C MET A 149 7.64 14.89 -16.36
N TYR A 150 6.59 14.97 -15.54
CA TYR A 150 5.53 15.96 -15.73
C TYR A 150 5.90 17.35 -15.23
N THR A 151 6.77 17.45 -14.23
CA THR A 151 7.22 18.75 -13.70
C THR A 151 8.44 19.30 -14.42
N GLY A 152 9.22 18.45 -15.10
CA GLY A 152 10.54 18.79 -15.61
C GLY A 152 11.58 19.04 -14.51
N ALA A 153 11.25 18.74 -13.25
CA ALA A 153 12.13 18.89 -12.11
C ALA A 153 13.01 17.67 -11.90
N ILE A 154 14.18 17.91 -11.27
CA ILE A 154 14.96 16.83 -10.67
C ILE A 154 14.22 16.38 -9.41
N VAL A 155 13.95 15.08 -9.28
CA VAL A 155 13.33 14.52 -8.07
C VAL A 155 14.39 13.72 -7.32
N ILE A 156 14.61 14.04 -6.05
CA ILE A 156 15.48 13.28 -5.14
C ILE A 156 14.58 12.52 -4.18
N ALA A 157 14.44 11.22 -4.39
CA ALA A 157 13.65 10.35 -3.52
C ALA A 157 14.50 9.85 -2.36
N VAL A 158 13.96 10.04 -1.16
CA VAL A 158 14.48 9.60 0.14
C VAL A 158 13.54 8.54 0.71
#